data_AF-A0A813TMG4-F1
#
_entry.id   AF-A0A813TMG4-F1
#
_cell.length_a   1.000
_cell.length_b   1.000
_cell.length_c   1.000
_cell.angle_alpha   90.00
_cell.angle_beta   90.00
_cell.angle_gamma   90.00
#
_symmetry.space_group_name_H-M   'P 1'
#
loop_
_entity.id
_entity.type
_entity.pdbx_description
1 polymer ?
#
loop_
_entity_poly.entity_id
_entity_poly.type
_entity_poly.pdbx_seq_one_letter_code
_entity_poly.pdbx_strand_id
1 'polypeptide(L)'
;MFLLRSLNFSCIKQVVCVSQIRNVSIKKTQGVKILPDIPVRELIRYKPKVDLNLVESFEKIRKKLNLKAFNFFFMEKFKEYNEETNDKKPITAFSKRISDDWRSISYDEKIGFYERAKKNYEMYRTEIDNLVAHLTENELKSLEEELRNRRRLRNKLREKINLRREKLKLGIPRRPIGALFTFGKTLDFSNIPFSERGRVLKEKWNELTEQEKTNYKNEANVDLNEYYKKKIDWEIKMITNGRRDLVSAKTQRDLAKNIEKEMNKVKPKDPEHIERPRNRHRLASVPPFSLFISELMLKKKFKFREAAIEGSKLWKTMDEKKKNKYFKEAEELRNEFQQLKNKKLN
;
A
#
# COMPACT_ATOMS: atom_id res chain seq x y z
N MET A 1 -10.02 -4.19 -39.37
CA MET A 1 -8.72 -4.87 -39.51
C MET A 1 -7.84 -4.40 -38.36
N PHE A 2 -7.90 -5.04 -37.19
CA PHE A 2 -7.16 -6.23 -36.73
C PHE A 2 -5.63 -6.07 -36.73
N LEU A 3 -5.03 -6.52 -35.60
CA LEU A 3 -3.61 -6.65 -35.20
C LEU A 3 -3.12 -5.52 -34.27
N LEU A 4 -2.68 -5.70 -33.01
CA LEU A 4 -2.27 -6.85 -32.16
C LEU A 4 -2.50 -6.47 -30.68
N ARG A 5 -3.38 -7.14 -29.92
CA ARG A 5 -3.14 -8.22 -28.93
C ARG A 5 -1.77 -8.30 -28.21
N SER A 6 -1.88 -8.18 -26.88
CA SER A 6 -1.22 -8.92 -25.79
C SER A 6 0.31 -8.97 -25.71
N LEU A 7 0.84 -8.45 -24.59
CA LEU A 7 1.91 -9.13 -23.85
C LEU A 7 1.63 -9.07 -22.34
N ASN A 8 1.44 -10.27 -21.77
CA ASN A 8 1.55 -10.59 -20.36
C ASN A 8 3.01 -10.50 -19.92
N PHE A 9 3.28 -9.95 -18.74
CA PHE A 9 4.47 -10.34 -17.96
C PHE A 9 4.13 -10.47 -16.48
N SER A 10 4.46 -11.65 -15.96
CA SER A 10 4.40 -12.07 -14.56
C SER A 10 5.79 -11.93 -13.93
N CYS A 11 5.80 -11.64 -12.61
CA CYS A 11 6.92 -11.69 -11.66
C CYS A 11 8.08 -10.71 -11.92
N ILE A 12 8.60 -9.97 -10.93
CA ILE A 12 9.34 -10.48 -9.77
C ILE A 12 9.13 -9.56 -8.54
N LYS A 13 8.93 -10.19 -7.38
CA LYS A 13 9.02 -9.55 -6.06
C LYS A 13 10.49 -9.23 -5.75
N GLN A 14 10.80 -7.99 -5.44
CA GLN A 14 11.93 -7.66 -4.57
C GLN A 14 11.45 -6.80 -3.41
N VAL A 15 11.55 -7.38 -2.22
CA VAL A 15 11.45 -6.70 -0.95
C VAL A 15 12.78 -5.99 -0.74
N VAL A 16 12.77 -4.65 -0.72
CA VAL A 16 13.88 -3.88 -0.15
C VAL A 16 13.36 -3.22 1.11
N CYS A 17 13.91 -3.67 2.23
CA CYS A 17 13.74 -3.07 3.55
C CYS A 17 14.44 -1.70 3.52
N VAL A 18 13.72 -0.61 3.82
CA VAL A 18 14.33 0.71 4.03
C VAL A 18 13.98 1.17 5.44
N SER A 19 14.63 0.55 6.42
CA SER A 19 14.98 1.21 7.67
C SER A 19 16.20 2.09 7.43
N GLN A 20 16.21 3.29 8.00
CA GLN A 20 17.28 4.31 7.97
C GLN A 20 17.24 5.27 6.75
N ILE A 21 16.39 6.29 6.87
CA ILE A 21 16.73 7.63 6.38
C ILE A 21 16.67 8.56 7.59
N ARG A 22 17.81 8.71 8.27
CA ARG A 22 18.06 9.78 9.24
C ARG A 22 18.56 11.01 8.46
N ASN A 23 17.99 12.16 8.78
CA ASN A 23 18.53 13.51 8.64
C ASN A 23 19.39 13.81 7.41
N VAL A 24 18.75 14.21 6.31
CA VAL A 24 19.38 15.10 5.33
C VAL A 24 18.93 16.52 5.65
N SER A 25 19.88 17.32 6.10
CA SER A 25 19.73 18.77 6.30
C SER A 25 19.36 19.42 4.97
N ILE A 26 18.18 20.04 4.92
CA ILE A 26 17.70 20.77 3.75
C ILE A 26 18.44 22.11 3.72
N LYS A 27 19.51 22.21 2.94
CA LYS A 27 19.98 23.51 2.46
C LYS A 27 18.84 24.10 1.61
N LYS A 28 18.40 25.32 1.96
CA LYS A 28 17.41 26.08 1.19
C LYS A 28 17.87 26.23 -0.25
N THR A 29 17.35 25.42 -1.17
CA THR A 29 17.40 25.72 -2.59
C THR A 29 16.42 26.86 -2.85
N GLN A 30 16.93 28.09 -2.89
CA GLN A 30 16.18 29.23 -3.42
C GLN A 30 15.76 28.89 -4.85
N GLY A 31 14.46 29.01 -5.16
CA GLY A 31 13.96 28.96 -6.54
C GLY A 31 13.06 27.80 -6.94
N VAL A 32 12.96 26.71 -6.16
CA VAL A 32 12.01 25.62 -6.48
C VAL A 32 10.64 25.91 -5.86
N LYS A 33 9.72 26.47 -6.64
CA LYS A 33 8.29 26.52 -6.27
C LYS A 33 7.77 25.07 -6.23
N ILE A 34 7.72 24.48 -5.04
CA ILE A 34 7.11 23.18 -4.82
C ILE A 34 5.61 23.32 -5.10
N LEU A 35 5.09 22.56 -6.08
CA LEU A 35 3.66 22.45 -6.37
C LEU A 35 2.90 22.12 -5.07
N PRO A 36 1.91 22.93 -4.65
CA PRO A 36 1.33 22.85 -3.31
C PRO A 36 0.51 21.58 -3.03
N ASP A 37 0.19 20.77 -4.04
CA ASP A 37 -0.83 19.72 -3.94
C ASP A 37 -0.30 18.29 -4.12
N ILE A 38 1.01 18.03 -4.05
CA ILE A 38 1.55 16.66 -4.14
C ILE A 38 2.25 16.32 -2.81
N PRO A 39 1.95 15.17 -2.16
CA PRO A 39 2.63 14.80 -0.93
C PRO A 39 4.14 14.74 -1.16
N VAL A 40 4.87 15.62 -0.45
CA VAL A 40 6.32 15.87 -0.56
C VAL A 40 7.16 14.60 -0.67
N ARG A 41 6.72 13.51 -0.02
CA ARG A 41 7.42 12.21 0.01
C ARG A 41 7.50 11.49 -1.36
N GLU A 42 6.54 11.71 -2.26
CA GLU A 42 6.58 11.16 -3.62
C GLU A 42 7.34 12.07 -4.59
N LEU A 43 7.34 13.40 -4.34
CA LEU A 43 8.15 14.36 -5.08
C LEU A 43 9.66 14.18 -4.85
N ILE A 44 10.08 13.79 -3.63
CA ILE A 44 11.52 13.62 -3.30
C ILE A 44 12.21 12.58 -4.20
N ARG A 45 11.48 11.63 -4.81
CA ARG A 45 12.05 10.62 -5.72
C ARG A 45 11.83 10.92 -7.20
N TYR A 46 10.99 11.91 -7.52
CA TYR A 46 10.66 12.24 -8.89
C TYR A 46 11.56 13.39 -9.37
N LYS A 47 12.48 13.10 -10.28
CA LYS A 47 13.22 14.13 -11.02
C LYS A 47 12.50 14.34 -12.36
N PRO A 48 11.89 15.51 -12.61
CA PRO A 48 11.27 15.79 -13.90
C PRO A 48 12.34 15.75 -14.99
N LYS A 49 12.01 15.16 -16.14
CA LYS A 49 12.87 15.11 -17.32
C LYS A 49 12.66 16.31 -18.26
N VAL A 50 11.83 17.28 -17.86
CA VAL A 50 11.40 18.45 -18.64
C VAL A 50 11.57 19.70 -17.80
N ASP A 51 11.74 20.84 -18.46
CA ASP A 51 11.53 22.14 -17.85
C ASP A 51 10.12 22.23 -17.21
N LEU A 52 10.08 22.36 -15.89
CA LEU A 52 8.84 22.47 -15.12
C LEU A 52 8.03 23.71 -15.49
N ASN A 53 8.69 24.78 -15.96
CA ASN A 53 8.05 26.02 -16.35
C ASN A 53 7.19 25.83 -17.60
N LEU A 54 7.68 25.06 -18.58
CA LEU A 54 6.94 24.69 -19.79
C LEU A 54 5.67 23.89 -19.45
N VAL A 55 5.79 22.95 -18.51
CA VAL A 55 4.65 22.12 -18.09
C VAL A 55 3.61 22.98 -17.35
N GLU A 56 4.06 23.91 -16.51
CA GLU A 56 3.17 24.82 -15.78
C GLU A 56 2.47 25.83 -16.69
N SER A 57 3.20 26.42 -17.66
CA SER A 57 2.61 27.32 -18.66
C SER A 57 1.55 26.59 -19.49
N PHE A 58 1.86 25.38 -19.98
CA PHE A 58 0.91 24.54 -20.72
C PHE A 58 -0.33 24.20 -19.88
N GLU A 59 -0.18 23.78 -18.62
CA GLU A 59 -1.32 23.49 -17.74
C GLU A 59 -2.14 24.76 -17.43
N LYS A 60 -1.52 25.93 -17.33
CA LYS A 60 -2.20 27.21 -17.11
C LYS A 60 -3.06 27.60 -18.31
N ILE A 61 -2.51 27.53 -19.52
CA ILE A 61 -3.23 27.82 -20.76
C ILE A 61 -4.37 26.83 -20.95
N ARG A 62 -4.10 25.53 -20.77
CA ARG A 62 -5.12 24.48 -20.86
C ARG A 62 -6.29 24.68 -19.89
N LYS A 63 -6.05 25.18 -18.67
CA LYS A 63 -7.15 25.50 -17.74
C LYS A 63 -8.05 26.62 -18.27
N LYS A 64 -7.47 27.64 -18.90
CA LYS A 64 -8.22 28.77 -19.46
C LYS A 64 -8.92 28.41 -20.78
N LEU A 65 -8.35 27.52 -21.58
CA LEU A 65 -8.96 26.98 -22.80
C LEU A 65 -10.32 26.34 -22.54
N ASN A 66 -10.46 25.61 -21.42
CA ASN A 66 -11.65 24.81 -21.12
C ASN A 66 -12.77 25.60 -20.42
N LEU A 67 -12.74 26.94 -20.46
CA LEU A 67 -13.81 27.75 -19.91
C LEU A 67 -15.04 27.71 -20.82
N LYS A 68 -16.18 27.29 -20.26
CA LYS A 68 -17.48 27.27 -20.95
C LYS A 68 -18.23 28.58 -20.74
N ALA A 69 -19.28 28.81 -21.53
CA ALA A 69 -20.17 29.98 -21.42
C ALA A 69 -20.62 30.26 -19.97
N PHE A 70 -21.09 29.22 -19.27
CA PHE A 70 -21.48 29.32 -17.86
C PHE A 70 -20.36 29.82 -16.95
N ASN A 71 -19.09 29.50 -17.22
CA ASN A 71 -17.99 29.97 -16.37
C ASN A 71 -17.81 31.49 -16.46
N PHE A 72 -18.01 32.08 -17.64
CA PHE A 72 -17.97 33.53 -17.82
C PHE A 72 -19.13 34.19 -17.07
N PHE A 73 -20.35 33.69 -17.26
CA PHE A 73 -21.52 34.13 -16.50
C PHE A 73 -21.30 34.00 -14.99
N PHE A 74 -20.75 32.86 -14.55
CA PHE A 74 -20.48 32.60 -13.15
C PHE A 74 -19.49 33.59 -12.57
N MET A 75 -18.41 33.92 -13.29
CA MET A 75 -17.42 34.89 -12.83
C MET A 75 -18.01 36.31 -12.72
N GLU A 76 -18.87 36.70 -13.66
CA GLU A 76 -19.55 38.00 -13.64
C GLU A 76 -20.54 38.09 -12.47
N LYS A 77 -21.48 37.14 -12.36
CA LYS A 77 -22.47 37.12 -11.28
C LYS A 77 -21.87 36.92 -9.91
N PHE A 78 -20.80 36.13 -9.79
CA PHE A 78 -20.10 36.00 -8.52
C PHE A 78 -19.47 37.33 -8.09
N LYS A 79 -18.94 38.12 -9.02
CA LYS A 79 -18.40 39.45 -8.71
C LYS A 79 -19.52 40.40 -8.28
N GLU A 80 -20.61 40.48 -9.04
CA GLU A 80 -21.79 41.29 -8.72
C GLU A 80 -22.34 40.98 -7.32
N TYR A 81 -22.56 39.71 -6.98
CA TYR A 81 -23.11 39.32 -5.68
C TYR A 81 -22.18 39.55 -4.50
N ASN A 82 -20.86 39.48 -4.70
CA ASN A 82 -19.92 39.88 -3.66
C ASN A 82 -19.91 41.40 -3.44
N GLU A 83 -20.06 42.18 -4.51
CA GLU A 83 -20.12 43.64 -4.43
C GLU A 83 -21.43 44.10 -3.77
N GLU A 84 -22.57 43.49 -4.12
CA GLU A 84 -23.89 43.77 -3.51
C GLU A 84 -23.92 43.52 -2.00
N THR A 85 -23.27 42.43 -1.56
CA THR A 85 -23.31 42.04 -0.14
C THR A 85 -22.28 42.76 0.72
N ASN A 86 -21.36 43.53 0.11
CA ASN A 86 -20.23 44.21 0.75
C ASN A 86 -19.41 43.31 1.70
N ASP A 87 -19.55 41.99 1.55
CA ASP A 87 -18.94 40.95 2.36
C ASP A 87 -18.46 39.86 1.40
N LYS A 88 -17.18 39.50 1.51
CA LYS A 88 -16.53 38.55 0.59
C LYS A 88 -16.92 37.12 0.98
N LYS A 89 -18.17 36.75 0.71
CA LYS A 89 -18.69 35.43 1.01
C LYS A 89 -18.03 34.37 0.11
N PRO A 90 -17.86 33.14 0.62
CA PRO A 90 -17.27 32.07 -0.17
C PRO A 90 -18.15 31.70 -1.36
N ILE A 91 -17.53 31.20 -2.44
CA ILE A 91 -18.19 30.76 -3.69
C ILE A 91 -19.40 29.85 -3.43
N THR A 92 -19.33 28.99 -2.41
CA THR A 92 -20.40 28.07 -2.03
C THR A 92 -21.70 28.76 -1.62
N ALA A 93 -21.64 30.00 -1.13
CA ALA A 93 -22.81 30.76 -0.72
C ALA A 93 -23.69 31.18 -1.92
N PHE A 94 -23.06 31.54 -3.04
CA PHE A 94 -23.76 32.06 -4.22
C PHE A 94 -23.93 31.05 -5.35
N SER A 95 -23.19 29.93 -5.32
CA SER A 95 -23.17 28.94 -6.40
C SER A 95 -24.57 28.45 -6.81
N LYS A 96 -25.45 28.18 -5.83
CA LYS A 96 -26.83 27.75 -6.10
C LYS A 96 -27.63 28.84 -6.81
N ARG A 97 -27.62 30.07 -6.27
CA ARG A 97 -28.30 31.24 -6.84
C ARG A 97 -27.85 31.50 -8.27
N ILE A 98 -26.55 31.60 -8.52
CA ILE A 98 -25.97 31.81 -9.86
C ILE A 98 -26.39 30.68 -10.82
N SER A 99 -26.46 29.44 -10.34
CA SER A 99 -26.91 28.31 -11.17
C SER A 99 -28.41 28.34 -11.48
N ASP A 100 -29.23 28.91 -10.59
CA ASP A 100 -30.64 29.18 -10.83
C ASP A 100 -30.78 30.33 -11.86
N ASP A 101 -30.03 31.42 -11.68
CA ASP A 101 -30.06 32.58 -12.59
C ASP A 101 -29.67 32.17 -14.03
N TRP A 102 -28.62 31.37 -14.21
CA TRP A 102 -28.22 30.85 -15.52
C TRP A 102 -29.32 30.02 -16.19
N ARG A 103 -30.16 29.31 -15.41
CA ARG A 103 -31.29 28.56 -15.96
C ARG A 103 -32.42 29.51 -16.39
N SER A 104 -32.61 30.60 -15.66
CA SER A 104 -33.68 31.58 -15.88
C SER A 104 -33.42 32.56 -17.03
N ILE A 105 -32.15 32.89 -17.35
CA ILE A 105 -31.85 33.82 -18.46
C ILE A 105 -32.24 33.25 -19.84
N SER A 106 -32.56 34.14 -20.77
CA SER A 106 -33.02 33.78 -22.12
C SER A 106 -31.91 33.15 -22.96
N TYR A 107 -32.27 32.52 -24.09
CA TYR A 107 -31.26 31.99 -25.01
C TYR A 107 -30.42 33.12 -25.62
N ASP A 108 -31.04 34.25 -25.97
CA ASP A 108 -30.36 35.38 -26.60
C ASP A 108 -29.27 35.97 -25.70
N GLU A 109 -29.54 36.07 -24.40
CA GLU A 109 -28.53 36.49 -23.41
C GLU A 109 -27.40 35.46 -23.27
N LYS A 110 -27.71 34.16 -23.38
CA LYS A 110 -26.70 33.09 -23.35
C LYS A 110 -25.80 33.11 -24.58
N ILE A 111 -26.29 33.53 -25.76
CA ILE A 111 -25.50 33.58 -27.01
C ILE A 111 -24.22 34.38 -26.79
N GLY A 112 -24.31 35.56 -26.17
CA GLY A 112 -23.13 36.40 -25.90
C GLY A 112 -22.08 35.70 -25.01
N PHE A 113 -22.50 34.81 -24.10
CA PHE A 113 -21.56 33.99 -23.32
C PHE A 113 -20.97 32.82 -24.13
N TYR A 114 -21.75 32.21 -25.03
CA TYR A 114 -21.26 31.17 -25.93
C TYR A 114 -20.22 31.71 -26.92
N GLU A 115 -20.46 32.88 -27.50
CA GLU A 115 -19.51 33.55 -28.39
C GLU A 115 -18.20 33.90 -27.67
N ARG A 116 -18.31 34.44 -26.45
CA ARG A 116 -17.13 34.70 -25.60
C ARG A 116 -16.36 33.42 -25.30
N ALA A 117 -17.05 32.33 -24.98
CA ALA A 117 -16.41 31.03 -24.76
C ALA A 117 -15.73 30.49 -26.03
N LYS A 118 -16.36 30.67 -27.20
CA LYS A 118 -15.78 30.29 -28.50
C LYS A 118 -14.52 31.08 -28.81
N LYS A 119 -14.57 32.42 -28.69
CA LYS A 119 -13.42 33.31 -28.89
C LYS A 119 -12.28 32.96 -27.94
N ASN A 120 -12.59 32.72 -26.67
CA ASN A 120 -11.62 32.30 -25.66
C ASN A 120 -10.97 30.95 -26.03
N TYR A 121 -11.75 29.99 -26.51
CA TYR A 121 -11.24 28.71 -26.98
C TYR A 121 -10.27 28.89 -28.15
N GLU A 122 -10.65 29.68 -29.16
CA GLU A 122 -9.80 29.95 -30.33
C GLU A 122 -8.49 30.63 -29.93
N MET A 123 -8.53 31.66 -29.09
CA MET A 123 -7.35 32.36 -28.59
C MET A 123 -6.38 31.43 -27.83
N TYR A 124 -6.89 30.62 -26.91
CA TYR A 124 -6.02 29.73 -26.13
C TYR A 124 -5.58 28.50 -26.93
N ARG A 125 -6.32 28.14 -27.97
CA ARG A 125 -5.91 27.08 -28.89
C ARG A 125 -4.69 27.53 -29.70
N THR A 126 -4.73 28.73 -30.28
CA THR A 126 -3.58 29.27 -31.01
C THR A 126 -2.37 29.47 -30.09
N GLU A 127 -2.57 29.87 -28.83
CA GLU A 127 -1.48 29.95 -27.84
C GLU A 127 -0.84 28.58 -27.56
N ILE A 128 -1.63 27.50 -27.49
CA ILE A 128 -1.10 26.13 -27.39
C ILE A 128 -0.37 25.73 -28.66
N ASP A 129 -0.96 25.99 -29.83
CA ASP A 129 -0.36 25.61 -31.12
C ASP A 129 1.00 26.31 -31.30
N ASN A 130 1.10 27.59 -30.94
CA ASN A 130 2.37 28.34 -30.95
C ASN A 130 3.39 27.75 -29.96
N LEU A 131 2.96 27.41 -28.74
CA LEU A 131 3.86 26.78 -27.76
C LEU A 131 4.38 25.43 -28.26
N VAL A 132 3.52 24.63 -28.89
CA VAL A 132 3.88 23.30 -29.39
C VAL A 132 4.76 23.38 -30.63
N ALA A 133 4.55 24.37 -31.51
CA ALA A 133 5.32 24.56 -32.73
C ALA A 133 6.82 24.83 -32.47
N HIS A 134 7.16 25.41 -31.32
CA HIS A 134 8.55 25.68 -30.94
C HIS A 134 9.25 24.51 -30.24
N LEU A 135 8.56 23.38 -29.99
CA LEU A 135 9.13 22.24 -29.27
C LEU A 135 9.69 21.18 -30.22
N THR A 136 10.82 20.60 -29.84
CA THR A 136 11.36 19.40 -30.50
C THR A 136 10.52 18.16 -30.19
N GLU A 137 10.60 17.13 -31.03
CA GLU A 137 9.85 15.88 -30.84
C GLU A 137 10.14 15.22 -29.47
N ASN A 138 11.39 15.31 -29.00
CA ASN A 138 11.80 14.78 -27.71
C ASN A 138 11.19 15.58 -26.54
N GLU A 139 11.16 16.90 -26.64
CA GLU A 139 10.52 17.77 -25.64
C GLU A 139 9.02 17.54 -25.58
N LEU A 140 8.37 17.33 -26.74
CA LEU A 140 6.94 17.01 -26.82
C LEU A 140 6.62 15.67 -26.14
N LYS A 141 7.37 14.61 -26.45
CA LYS A 141 7.22 13.30 -25.79
C LYS A 141 7.42 13.40 -24.27
N SER A 142 8.42 14.15 -23.85
CA SER A 142 8.74 14.35 -22.44
C SER A 142 7.65 15.18 -21.71
N LEU A 143 7.13 16.24 -22.35
CA LEU A 143 5.99 17.03 -21.87
C LEU A 143 4.74 16.17 -21.69
N GLU A 144 4.42 15.32 -22.66
CA GLU A 144 3.30 14.39 -22.54
C GLU A 144 3.46 13.41 -21.37
N GLU A 145 4.65 12.82 -21.21
CA GLU A 145 4.94 11.90 -20.11
C GLU A 145 4.76 12.59 -18.75
N GLU A 146 5.28 13.81 -18.61
CA GLU A 146 5.13 14.63 -17.40
C GLU A 146 3.66 14.97 -17.11
N LEU A 147 2.88 15.38 -18.12
CA LEU A 147 1.45 15.67 -17.97
C LEU A 147 0.66 14.41 -17.57
N ARG A 148 0.99 13.24 -18.14
CA ARG A 148 0.43 11.94 -17.77
C ARG A 148 0.76 11.61 -16.31
N ASN A 149 2.01 11.79 -15.89
CA ASN A 149 2.47 11.54 -14.54
C ASN A 149 1.78 12.46 -13.52
N ARG A 150 1.72 13.77 -13.77
CA ARG A 150 1.00 14.74 -12.92
C ARG A 150 -0.47 14.38 -12.77
N ARG A 151 -1.14 14.00 -13.86
CA ARG A 151 -2.54 13.54 -13.82
C ARG A 151 -2.69 12.29 -12.96
N ARG A 152 -1.81 11.29 -13.13
CA ARG A 152 -1.81 10.06 -12.34
C ARG A 152 -1.63 10.35 -10.86
N LEU A 153 -0.68 11.21 -10.49
CA LEU A 153 -0.43 11.60 -9.11
C LEU A 153 -1.63 12.33 -8.49
N ARG A 154 -2.23 13.28 -9.22
CA ARG A 154 -3.46 13.97 -8.78
C ARG A 154 -4.62 12.99 -8.53
N ASN A 155 -4.80 12.02 -9.42
CA ASN A 155 -5.86 11.01 -9.29
C ASN A 155 -5.63 10.12 -8.06
N LYS A 156 -4.40 9.62 -7.85
CA LYS A 156 -4.03 8.84 -6.65
C LYS A 156 -4.28 9.62 -5.37
N LEU A 157 -3.96 10.91 -5.36
CA LEU A 157 -4.20 11.76 -4.19
C LEU A 157 -5.70 11.94 -3.92
N ARG A 158 -6.50 12.21 -4.96
CA ARG A 158 -7.97 12.32 -4.84
C ARG A 158 -8.58 11.04 -4.30
N GLU A 159 -8.16 9.88 -4.83
CA GLU A 159 -8.58 8.57 -4.36
C GLU A 159 -8.24 8.38 -2.87
N LYS A 160 -7.00 8.70 -2.46
CA LYS A 160 -6.57 8.63 -1.06
C LYS A 160 -7.39 9.54 -0.14
N ILE A 161 -7.71 10.76 -0.58
CA ILE A 161 -8.53 11.71 0.19
C ILE A 161 -9.97 11.19 0.31
N ASN A 162 -10.55 10.69 -0.78
CA ASN A 162 -11.90 10.14 -0.80
C ASN A 162 -12.00 8.92 0.11
N LEU A 163 -11.04 8.00 0.02
CA LEU A 163 -10.94 6.84 0.91
C LEU A 163 -10.84 7.26 2.37
N ARG A 164 -10.05 8.29 2.69
CA ARG A 164 -9.96 8.82 4.05
C ARG A 164 -11.30 9.41 4.52
N ARG A 165 -11.97 10.20 3.69
CA ARG A 165 -13.29 10.78 4.01
C ARG A 165 -14.33 9.70 4.24
N GLU A 166 -14.32 8.67 3.41
CA GLU A 166 -15.22 7.53 3.54
C GLU A 166 -14.97 6.73 4.82
N LYS A 167 -13.72 6.42 5.14
CA LYS A 167 -13.36 5.79 6.42
C LYS A 167 -13.83 6.60 7.63
N LEU A 168 -13.72 7.94 7.56
CA LEU A 168 -14.21 8.83 8.61
C LEU A 168 -15.74 8.83 8.71
N LYS A 169 -16.46 8.84 7.58
CA LYS A 169 -17.93 8.74 7.55
C LYS A 169 -18.43 7.43 8.16
N LEU A 170 -17.68 6.34 7.96
CA LEU A 170 -17.97 5.02 8.51
C LEU A 170 -17.47 4.83 9.95
N GLY A 171 -17.04 5.91 10.62
CA GLY A 171 -16.67 5.88 12.03
C GLY A 171 -15.42 5.08 12.35
N ILE A 172 -14.41 5.07 11.46
CA ILE A 172 -13.14 4.40 11.77
C ILE A 172 -12.58 4.92 13.11
N PRO A 173 -12.16 4.02 14.04
CA PRO A 173 -11.53 4.45 15.27
C PRO A 173 -10.32 5.34 14.99
N ARG A 174 -10.16 6.43 15.76
CA ARG A 174 -8.99 7.31 15.64
C ARG A 174 -7.81 6.69 16.37
N ARG A 175 -6.63 6.74 15.74
CA ARG A 175 -5.39 6.32 16.40
C ARG A 175 -5.13 7.25 17.60
N PRO A 176 -4.90 6.71 18.80
CA PRO A 176 -4.62 7.52 19.97
C PRO A 176 -3.28 8.21 19.81
N ILE A 177 -3.12 9.30 20.56
CA ILE A 177 -1.91 10.11 20.50
C ILE A 177 -0.83 9.43 21.36
N GLY A 178 0.44 9.63 21.01
CA GLY A 178 1.56 9.04 21.76
C GLY A 178 1.84 9.78 23.08
N ALA A 179 2.63 9.15 23.95
CA ALA A 179 2.95 9.60 25.31
C ALA A 179 3.34 11.09 25.42
N LEU A 180 4.17 11.59 24.50
CA LEU A 180 4.57 13.00 24.45
C LEU A 180 3.36 13.94 24.37
N PHE A 181 2.40 13.63 23.51
CA PHE A 181 1.21 14.44 23.32
C PHE A 181 0.14 14.14 24.35
N THR A 182 0.15 12.97 24.98
CA THR A 182 -0.65 12.67 26.18
C THR A 182 -0.24 13.61 27.30
N PHE A 183 1.06 13.74 27.58
CA PHE A 183 1.61 14.76 28.47
C PHE A 183 1.25 16.17 27.98
N GLY A 184 1.33 16.43 26.68
CA GLY A 184 0.93 17.73 26.14
C GLY A 184 -0.52 18.15 26.42
N LYS A 185 -1.43 17.22 26.77
CA LYS A 185 -2.79 17.57 27.21
C LYS A 185 -2.84 18.16 28.62
N THR A 186 -1.85 17.87 29.47
CA THR A 186 -1.78 18.38 30.85
C THR A 186 -1.18 19.78 30.91
N LEU A 187 -0.53 20.23 29.82
CA LEU A 187 0.09 21.54 29.72
C LEU A 187 -0.88 22.58 29.15
N ASP A 188 -0.88 23.76 29.76
CA ASP A 188 -1.56 24.93 29.20
C ASP A 188 -0.66 25.62 28.15
N PHE A 189 -1.23 25.82 26.96
CA PHE A 189 -0.59 26.48 25.82
C PHE A 189 -1.31 27.76 25.39
N SER A 190 -2.23 28.29 26.20
CA SER A 190 -3.09 29.44 25.86
C SER A 190 -2.29 30.67 25.43
N ASN A 191 -1.14 30.92 26.08
CA ASN A 191 -0.29 32.08 25.81
C ASN A 191 0.84 31.84 24.79
N ILE A 192 0.93 30.63 24.20
CA ILE A 192 2.04 30.24 23.32
C ILE A 192 1.52 30.12 21.87
N PRO A 193 2.19 30.76 20.89
CA PRO A 193 1.81 30.64 19.48
C PRO A 193 1.96 29.19 19.01
N PHE A 194 1.03 28.72 18.17
CA PHE A 194 0.95 27.32 17.75
C PHE A 194 2.26 26.78 17.14
N SER A 195 3.01 27.63 16.42
CA SER A 195 4.32 27.30 15.84
C SER A 195 5.36 26.90 16.88
N GLU A 196 5.30 27.44 18.10
CA GLU A 196 6.29 27.23 19.15
C GLU A 196 5.87 26.15 20.16
N ARG A 197 4.56 25.84 20.24
CA ARG A 197 4.02 24.82 21.17
C ARG A 197 4.75 23.48 21.07
N GLY A 198 5.10 23.05 19.85
CA GLY A 198 5.83 21.80 19.64
C GLY A 198 7.25 21.82 20.20
N ARG A 199 7.93 22.98 20.19
CA ARG A 199 9.26 23.15 20.77
C ARG A 199 9.20 23.10 22.29
N VAL A 200 8.31 23.90 22.88
CA VAL A 200 8.08 23.96 24.33
C VAL A 200 7.66 22.61 24.89
N LEU A 201 6.74 21.91 24.19
CA LEU A 201 6.31 20.56 24.60
C LEU A 201 7.50 19.58 24.66
N LYS A 202 8.40 19.65 23.69
CA LYS A 202 9.57 18.78 23.63
C LYS A 202 10.59 19.13 24.72
N GLU A 203 10.81 20.41 24.99
CA GLU A 203 11.68 20.89 26.07
C GLU A 203 11.19 20.38 27.42
N LYS A 204 9.92 20.67 27.76
CA LYS A 204 9.28 20.20 29.00
C LYS A 204 9.26 18.68 29.13
N TRP A 205 9.05 17.97 28.02
CA TRP A 205 9.13 16.49 28.03
C TRP A 205 10.53 15.97 28.35
N ASN A 206 11.58 16.65 27.92
CA ASN A 206 12.95 16.23 28.21
C ASN A 206 13.31 16.46 29.68
N GLU A 207 12.77 17.51 30.30
CA GLU A 207 12.93 17.84 31.72
C GLU A 207 12.29 16.80 32.66
N LEU A 208 11.25 16.09 32.20
CA LEU A 208 10.61 15.04 33.00
C LEU A 208 11.57 13.90 33.34
N THR A 209 11.40 13.36 34.55
CA THR A 209 12.09 12.14 34.98
C THR A 209 11.61 10.93 34.16
N GLU A 210 12.43 9.89 34.08
CA GLU A 210 12.01 8.67 33.38
C GLU A 210 10.81 8.00 34.05
N GLN A 211 10.65 8.14 35.37
CA GLN A 211 9.48 7.61 36.08
C GLN A 211 8.18 8.29 35.62
N GLU A 212 8.14 9.62 35.56
CA GLU A 212 6.98 10.36 35.05
C GLU A 212 6.70 10.04 33.58
N LYS A 213 7.75 9.94 32.76
CA LYS A 213 7.62 9.52 31.36
C LYS A 213 7.04 8.11 31.25
N THR A 214 7.38 7.17 32.14
CA THR A 214 6.82 5.82 32.11
C THR A 214 5.33 5.80 32.37
N ASN A 215 4.81 6.67 33.24
CA ASN A 215 3.37 6.78 33.47
C ASN A 215 2.63 7.17 32.19
N TYR A 216 3.08 8.22 31.50
CA TYR A 216 2.48 8.64 30.23
C TYR A 216 2.67 7.62 29.10
N LYS A 217 3.80 6.88 29.09
CA LYS A 217 4.01 5.76 28.16
C LYS A 217 3.00 4.65 28.41
N ASN A 218 2.73 4.31 29.67
CA ASN A 218 1.77 3.28 30.05
C ASN A 218 0.35 3.67 29.67
N GLU A 219 -0.07 4.90 29.98
CA GLU A 219 -1.37 5.44 29.58
C GLU A 219 -1.55 5.40 28.05
N ALA A 220 -0.57 5.91 27.29
CA ALA A 220 -0.62 5.88 25.83
C ALA A 220 -0.64 4.45 25.26
N ASN A 221 0.00 3.48 25.93
CA ASN A 221 -0.03 2.07 25.53
C ASN A 221 -1.40 1.43 25.80
N VAL A 222 -2.07 1.78 26.91
CA VAL A 222 -3.43 1.31 27.22
C VAL A 222 -4.40 1.80 26.14
N ASP A 223 -4.38 3.09 25.83
CA ASP A 223 -5.20 3.68 24.76
C ASP A 223 -4.90 3.02 23.41
N LEU A 224 -3.62 2.77 23.11
CA LEU A 224 -3.19 2.13 21.87
C LEU A 224 -3.72 0.70 21.74
N ASN A 225 -3.72 -0.06 22.83
CA ASN A 225 -4.27 -1.40 22.87
C ASN A 225 -5.80 -1.41 22.70
N GLU A 226 -6.50 -0.48 23.36
CA GLU A 226 -7.94 -0.31 23.21
C GLU A 226 -8.29 0.06 21.75
N TYR A 227 -7.54 0.97 21.16
CA TYR A 227 -7.67 1.33 19.75
C TYR A 227 -7.51 0.13 18.81
N TYR A 228 -6.51 -0.73 19.05
CA TYR A 228 -6.33 -1.91 18.20
C TYR A 228 -7.52 -2.87 18.29
N LYS A 229 -8.11 -3.06 19.47
CA LYS A 229 -9.34 -3.86 19.63
C LYS A 229 -10.49 -3.25 18.83
N LYS A 230 -10.81 -1.97 19.06
CA LYS A 230 -11.86 -1.24 18.33
C LYS A 230 -11.63 -1.25 16.81
N LYS A 231 -10.38 -1.13 16.38
CA LYS A 231 -10.00 -1.15 14.97
C LYS A 231 -10.23 -2.52 14.33
N ILE A 232 -9.89 -3.61 15.02
CA ILE A 232 -10.14 -4.97 14.53
C ILE A 232 -11.65 -5.20 14.40
N ASP A 233 -12.43 -4.84 15.42
CA ASP A 233 -13.90 -4.98 15.38
C ASP A 233 -14.50 -4.18 14.22
N TRP A 234 -14.01 -2.95 14.01
CA TRP A 234 -14.42 -2.13 12.87
C TRP A 234 -14.04 -2.79 11.53
N GLU A 235 -12.83 -3.33 11.40
CA GLU A 235 -12.39 -4.01 10.18
C GLU A 235 -13.21 -5.28 9.89
N ILE A 236 -13.57 -6.05 10.92
CA ILE A 236 -14.46 -7.22 10.78
C ILE A 236 -15.84 -6.76 10.29
N LYS A 237 -16.42 -5.73 10.91
CA LYS A 237 -17.71 -5.14 10.47
C LYS A 237 -17.67 -4.69 9.01
N MET A 238 -16.59 -4.06 8.57
CA MET A 238 -16.43 -3.66 7.16
C MET A 238 -16.36 -4.85 6.21
N ILE A 239 -15.68 -5.94 6.60
CA ILE A 239 -15.64 -7.16 5.79
C ILE A 239 -17.02 -7.81 5.70
N THR A 240 -17.76 -7.89 6.82
CA THR A 240 -19.13 -8.41 6.86
C THR A 240 -20.06 -7.60 5.95
N ASN A 241 -19.88 -6.28 5.90
CA ASN A 241 -20.63 -5.38 5.01
C ASN A 241 -20.11 -5.39 3.55
N GLY A 242 -19.21 -6.31 3.19
CA GLY A 242 -18.67 -6.45 1.82
C GLY A 242 -17.62 -5.39 1.43
N ARG A 243 -17.28 -4.45 2.31
CA ARG A 243 -16.35 -3.34 2.07
C ARG A 243 -14.91 -3.69 2.42
N ARG A 244 -14.37 -4.70 1.74
CA ARG A 244 -12.99 -5.17 1.96
C ARG A 244 -11.93 -4.12 1.59
N ASP A 245 -12.23 -3.26 0.62
CA ASP A 245 -11.38 -2.15 0.13
C ASP A 245 -10.91 -1.19 1.23
N LEU A 246 -11.72 -1.03 2.29
CA LEU A 246 -11.42 -0.11 3.39
C LEU A 246 -10.50 -0.69 4.46
N VAL A 247 -10.29 -2.00 4.44
CA VAL A 247 -9.61 -2.77 5.49
C VAL A 247 -8.13 -2.94 5.18
N SER A 248 -7.30 -3.04 6.23
CA SER A 248 -5.87 -3.32 6.07
C SER A 248 -5.62 -4.66 5.35
N ALA A 249 -4.64 -4.68 4.45
CA ALA A 249 -4.17 -5.92 3.80
C ALA A 249 -3.64 -6.96 4.79
N LYS A 250 -3.23 -6.56 6.00
CA LYS A 250 -2.88 -7.51 7.06
C LYS A 250 -4.12 -8.26 7.55
N THR A 251 -5.15 -7.53 7.96
CA THR A 251 -6.40 -8.08 8.49
C THR A 251 -7.12 -8.95 7.47
N GLN A 252 -7.13 -8.54 6.19
CA GLN A 252 -7.66 -9.36 5.11
C GLN A 252 -6.93 -10.71 4.99
N ARG A 253 -5.59 -10.70 5.04
CA ARG A 253 -4.77 -11.92 4.97
C ARG A 253 -4.97 -12.82 6.19
N ASP A 254 -5.03 -12.23 7.38
CA ASP A 254 -5.20 -12.97 8.62
C ASP A 254 -6.58 -13.65 8.68
N LEU A 255 -7.63 -12.94 8.23
CA LEU A 255 -8.97 -13.52 8.11
C LEU A 255 -9.01 -14.65 7.07
N ALA A 256 -8.38 -14.45 5.90
CA ALA A 256 -8.30 -15.48 4.87
C ALA A 256 -7.62 -16.76 5.39
N LYS A 257 -6.51 -16.63 6.13
CA LYS A 257 -5.83 -17.76 6.77
C LYS A 257 -6.71 -18.47 7.80
N ASN A 258 -7.49 -17.72 8.58
CA ASN A 258 -8.40 -18.32 9.56
C ASN A 258 -9.52 -19.10 8.87
N ILE A 259 -10.12 -18.55 7.80
CA ILE A 259 -11.13 -19.26 7.00
C ILE A 259 -10.52 -20.53 6.38
N GLU A 260 -9.31 -20.46 5.82
CA GLU A 260 -8.62 -21.62 5.24
C GLU A 260 -8.36 -22.73 6.29
N LYS A 261 -8.01 -22.34 7.52
CA LYS A 261 -7.86 -23.29 8.63
C LYS A 261 -9.19 -23.96 8.99
N GLU A 262 -10.28 -23.19 9.10
CA GLU A 262 -11.60 -23.76 9.40
C GLU A 262 -12.09 -24.67 8.26
N MET A 263 -11.92 -24.27 7.00
CA MET A 263 -12.25 -25.12 5.85
C MET A 263 -11.43 -26.44 5.83
N ASN A 264 -10.16 -26.40 6.25
CA ASN A 264 -9.35 -27.61 6.36
C ASN A 264 -9.72 -28.50 7.56
N LYS A 265 -10.35 -27.95 8.61
CA LYS A 265 -10.93 -28.74 9.72
C LYS A 265 -12.24 -29.40 9.33
N VAL A 266 -13.03 -28.76 8.47
CA VAL A 266 -14.38 -29.19 8.06
C VAL A 266 -14.35 -30.15 6.87
N LYS A 267 -13.20 -30.36 6.20
CA LYS A 267 -13.07 -31.46 5.24
C LYS A 267 -13.50 -32.76 5.93
N PRO A 268 -14.56 -33.43 5.44
CA PRO A 268 -14.98 -34.70 6.00
C PRO A 268 -13.77 -35.62 6.01
N LYS A 269 -13.54 -36.30 7.14
CA LYS A 269 -12.84 -37.58 7.02
C LYS A 269 -13.76 -38.43 6.17
N ASP A 270 -13.43 -38.63 4.90
CA ASP A 270 -14.09 -39.65 4.09
C ASP A 270 -14.22 -40.92 4.95
N PRO A 271 -15.41 -41.52 5.07
CA PRO A 271 -15.56 -42.82 5.72
C PRO A 271 -14.71 -43.90 5.06
N GLU A 272 -14.31 -43.68 3.80
CA GLU A 272 -13.17 -44.36 3.15
C GLU A 272 -11.83 -43.70 3.52
N HIS A 273 -11.53 -43.59 4.81
CA HIS A 273 -10.14 -43.66 5.24
C HIS A 273 -9.76 -45.14 5.28
N ILE A 274 -9.75 -45.79 4.11
CA ILE A 274 -8.74 -46.82 3.85
C ILE A 274 -7.45 -46.15 4.29
N GLU A 275 -6.79 -46.71 5.29
CA GLU A 275 -5.48 -46.25 5.73
C GLU A 275 -4.66 -45.93 4.49
N ARG A 276 -4.57 -44.64 4.12
CA ARG A 276 -3.63 -44.26 3.08
C ARG A 276 -2.31 -44.60 3.73
N PRO A 277 -1.60 -45.61 3.23
CA PRO A 277 -0.46 -46.16 3.94
C PRO A 277 0.52 -45.01 4.05
N ARG A 278 0.66 -44.46 5.25
CA ARG A 278 1.60 -43.38 5.52
C ARG A 278 2.95 -43.96 5.16
N ASN A 279 3.51 -43.51 4.03
CA ASN A 279 4.80 -43.94 3.49
C ASN A 279 4.91 -45.36 2.92
N ARG A 280 4.10 -45.76 1.92
CA ARG A 280 4.56 -46.85 1.02
C ARG A 280 5.74 -46.43 0.13
N HIS A 281 6.04 -45.13 -0.01
CA HIS A 281 7.19 -44.65 -0.77
C HIS A 281 8.51 -44.53 0.01
N ARG A 282 8.56 -44.76 1.33
CA ARG A 282 9.86 -44.76 2.05
C ARG A 282 10.60 -46.09 2.03
N LEU A 283 9.93 -47.20 1.70
CA LEU A 283 10.59 -48.50 1.53
C LEU A 283 11.42 -48.56 0.24
N ALA A 284 11.08 -47.76 -0.78
CA ALA A 284 11.82 -47.71 -2.04
C ALA A 284 13.21 -47.02 -1.91
N SER A 285 13.50 -46.40 -0.77
CA SER A 285 14.76 -45.70 -0.52
C SER A 285 15.08 -45.76 0.97
N VAL A 286 15.32 -46.95 1.50
CA VAL A 286 15.97 -47.08 2.81
C VAL A 286 17.46 -46.80 2.58
N PRO A 287 18.02 -45.70 3.09
CA PRO A 287 19.44 -45.44 2.95
C PRO A 287 20.23 -46.52 3.72
N PRO A 288 21.40 -46.97 3.24
CA PRO A 288 22.26 -47.93 3.94
C PRO A 288 22.55 -47.53 5.39
N PHE A 289 22.69 -46.23 5.63
CA PHE A 289 22.87 -45.69 6.97
C PHE A 289 21.68 -45.98 7.91
N SER A 290 20.45 -45.98 7.40
CA SER A 290 19.26 -46.26 8.22
C SER A 290 19.20 -47.71 8.69
N LEU A 291 19.67 -48.67 7.88
CA LEU A 291 19.81 -50.07 8.30
C LEU A 291 20.82 -50.22 9.43
N PHE A 292 21.96 -49.52 9.31
CA PHE A 292 22.97 -49.49 10.36
C PHE A 292 22.44 -48.87 11.66
N ILE A 293 21.68 -47.78 11.57
CA ILE A 293 21.04 -47.18 12.75
C ILE A 293 20.04 -48.15 13.39
N SER A 294 19.24 -48.88 12.62
CA SER A 294 18.35 -49.90 13.19
C SER A 294 19.10 -51.03 13.88
N GLU A 295 20.21 -51.51 13.30
CA GLU A 295 21.04 -52.54 13.93
C GLU A 295 21.66 -52.04 15.24
N LEU A 296 22.16 -50.79 15.27
CA LEU A 296 22.67 -50.16 16.48
C LEU A 296 21.61 -49.99 17.56
N MET A 297 20.39 -49.59 17.18
CA MET A 297 19.27 -49.46 18.12
C MET A 297 18.93 -50.81 18.76
N LEU A 298 18.92 -51.89 17.97
CA LEU A 298 18.66 -53.25 18.47
C LEU A 298 19.77 -53.75 19.39
N LYS A 299 21.04 -53.50 19.05
CA LYS A 299 22.20 -53.96 19.84
C LYS A 299 22.40 -53.22 21.15
N LYS A 300 22.18 -51.90 21.17
CA LYS A 300 22.50 -51.04 22.33
C LYS A 300 21.29 -50.47 23.07
N LYS A 301 20.05 -50.83 22.67
CA LYS A 301 18.79 -50.30 23.22
C LYS A 301 18.71 -48.76 23.25
N PHE A 302 19.33 -48.10 22.28
CA PHE A 302 19.33 -46.63 22.21
C PHE A 302 17.98 -46.05 21.79
N LYS A 303 17.67 -44.85 22.29
CA LYS A 303 16.64 -44.01 21.66
C LYS A 303 17.14 -43.54 20.30
N PHE A 304 16.22 -43.37 19.33
CA PHE A 304 16.56 -43.03 17.94
C PHE A 304 17.55 -41.86 17.80
N ARG A 305 17.37 -40.80 18.59
CA ARG A 305 18.22 -39.60 18.54
C ARG A 305 19.67 -39.87 18.98
N GLU A 306 19.85 -40.72 19.98
CA GLU A 306 21.18 -41.13 20.49
C GLU A 306 21.87 -42.05 19.48
N ALA A 307 21.13 -43.02 18.95
CA ALA A 307 21.60 -43.93 17.90
C ALA A 307 22.05 -43.17 16.65
N ALA A 308 21.31 -42.13 16.23
CA ALA A 308 21.66 -41.34 15.06
C ALA A 308 22.96 -40.54 15.25
N ILE A 309 23.19 -39.99 16.45
CA ILE A 309 24.40 -39.21 16.76
C ILE A 309 25.62 -40.14 16.85
N GLU A 310 25.52 -41.23 17.60
CA GLU A 310 26.62 -42.19 17.77
C GLU A 310 26.88 -42.96 16.47
N GLY A 311 25.82 -43.40 15.80
CA GLY A 311 25.92 -44.06 14.51
C GLY A 311 26.52 -43.17 13.43
N SER A 312 26.25 -41.87 13.40
CA SER A 312 26.92 -40.97 12.45
C SER A 312 28.44 -40.92 12.67
N LYS A 313 28.90 -40.93 13.92
CA LYS A 313 30.35 -40.99 14.25
C LYS A 313 30.95 -42.31 13.83
N LEU A 314 30.33 -43.42 14.22
CA LEU A 314 30.78 -44.78 13.89
C LEU A 314 30.78 -45.04 12.38
N TRP A 315 29.78 -44.55 11.65
CA TRP A 315 29.67 -44.71 10.21
C TRP A 315 30.80 -43.98 9.48
N LYS A 316 31.20 -42.79 9.94
CA LYS A 316 32.34 -42.06 9.33
C LYS A 316 33.65 -42.82 9.49
N THR A 317 33.89 -43.42 10.64
CA THR A 317 35.12 -44.18 10.95
C THR A 317 35.07 -45.65 10.54
N MET A 318 33.95 -46.13 10.01
CA MET A 318 33.76 -47.53 9.64
C MET A 318 34.46 -47.87 8.33
N ASP A 319 35.12 -49.03 8.32
CA ASP A 319 35.76 -49.61 7.14
C ASP A 319 34.76 -49.85 6.00
N GLU A 320 35.23 -49.70 4.77
CA GLU A 320 34.41 -49.71 3.57
C GLU A 320 33.80 -51.09 3.30
N LYS A 321 34.51 -52.16 3.66
CA LYS A 321 33.97 -53.54 3.62
C LYS A 321 32.72 -53.69 4.50
N LYS A 322 32.71 -53.08 5.68
CA LYS A 322 31.57 -53.11 6.61
C LYS A 322 30.42 -52.23 6.11
N LYS A 323 30.72 -51.08 5.50
CA LYS A 323 29.70 -50.24 4.84
C LYS A 323 29.03 -50.98 3.69
N ASN A 324 29.81 -51.65 2.85
CA ASN A 324 29.32 -52.38 1.68
C ASN A 324 28.30 -53.46 2.02
N LYS A 325 28.38 -54.06 3.22
CA LYS A 325 27.33 -54.95 3.74
C LYS A 325 25.96 -54.26 3.76
N TYR A 326 25.87 -53.07 4.36
CA TYR A 326 24.62 -52.31 4.45
C TYR A 326 24.16 -51.75 3.10
N PHE A 327 25.10 -51.47 2.18
CA PHE A 327 24.75 -51.09 0.81
C PHE A 327 24.07 -52.23 0.05
N LYS A 328 24.60 -53.46 0.18
CA LYS A 328 24.00 -54.67 -0.41
C LYS A 328 22.62 -54.97 0.18
N GLU A 329 22.50 -54.96 1.51
CA GLU A 329 21.21 -55.17 2.18
C GLU A 329 20.16 -54.12 1.77
N ALA A 330 20.55 -52.85 1.63
CA ALA A 330 19.65 -51.80 1.15
C ALA A 330 19.24 -52.00 -0.32
N GLU A 331 20.10 -52.58 -1.15
CA GLU A 331 19.82 -52.90 -2.54
C GLU A 331 18.90 -54.12 -2.67
N GLU A 332 19.11 -55.16 -1.87
CA GLU A 332 18.23 -56.33 -1.77
C GLU A 332 16.80 -55.93 -1.37
N LEU A 333 16.65 -55.09 -0.35
CA LEU A 333 15.35 -54.58 0.08
C LEU A 333 14.66 -53.74 -1.02
N ARG A 334 15.43 -52.99 -1.80
CA ARG A 334 14.89 -52.24 -2.95
C ARG A 334 14.38 -53.20 -4.03
N ASN A 335 15.12 -54.25 -4.32
CA ASN A 335 14.74 -55.25 -5.31
C ASN A 335 13.49 -56.03 -4.87
N GLU A 336 13.43 -56.45 -3.60
CA GLU A 336 12.26 -57.10 -3.02
C GLU A 336 11.01 -56.21 -3.08
N PHE A 337 11.16 -54.92 -2.76
CA PHE A 337 10.08 -53.96 -2.86
C PHE A 337 9.57 -53.79 -4.29
N GLN A 338 10.46 -53.75 -5.29
CA GLN A 338 10.07 -53.69 -6.71
C GLN A 338 9.34 -54.96 -7.16
N GLN A 339 9.78 -56.14 -6.73
CA GLN A 339 9.09 -57.40 -7.01
C GLN A 339 7.68 -57.43 -6.40
N LEU A 340 7.51 -56.97 -5.15
CA LEU A 340 6.21 -56.86 -4.49
C LEU A 340 5.29 -55.84 -5.18
N LYS A 341 5.86 -54.75 -5.69
CA LYS A 341 5.12 -53.73 -6.44
C LYS A 341 4.59 -54.32 -7.75
N ASN A 342 5.42 -55.06 -8.48
CA ASN A 342 5.04 -55.69 -9.75
C ASN A 342 3.97 -56.78 -9.53
N LYS A 343 4.06 -57.57 -8.43
CA LYS A 343 3.05 -58.58 -8.06
C LYS A 343 1.67 -58.02 -7.67
N LYS A 344 1.57 -56.74 -7.33
CA LYS A 344 0.29 -56.08 -6.98
C LYS A 344 -0.38 -55.36 -8.15
N LEU A 345 0.32 -55.26 -9.28
CA LEU A 345 -0.16 -54.59 -10.50
C LEU A 345 -0.69 -55.58 -11.55
N ASN A 346 -0.36 -56.87 -11.39
CA ASN A 346 -1.03 -58.00 -12.03
C ASN A 346 -2.06 -58.58 -11.06
#